data_AF-A0A527Y2X6-F1
#
_entry.id   AF-A0A527Y2X6-F1
#
_cell.length_a   1.000
_cell.length_b   1.000
_cell.length_c   1.000
_cell.angle_alpha   90.00
_cell.angle_beta   90.00
_cell.angle_gamma   90.00
#
_symmetry.space_group_name_H-M   'P 1'
#
loop_
_entity.id
_entity.type
_entity.pdbx_description
1 polymer ?
#
loop_
_entity_poly.entity_id
_entity_poly.type
_entity_poly.pdbx_seq_one_letter_code
_entity_poly.pdbx_strand_id
1 'polypeptide(L)'
;WLALAHEILAVEPASNTTEPATFPMNATSAAFNAYKLVRTAKTRAEALALLAAGLDKRDLYRPSLQAYEASLALVSSPAVQADYADLKARKGFRVVEHTVDADSSSPRICAQFSEELVKTGVDYAQFVTVDNAAPKAVEAKDKQICVEGLEHGQHYDVTFRAGLPAAIGETIAAPVVLSIYVQD
;
A
#
# COMPACT_ATOMS: atom_id res chain seq x y z
N TRP A 1 -18.43 -2.19 -23.26
CA TRP A 1 -17.24 -2.16 -22.39
C TRP A 1 -17.51 -1.51 -21.05
N LEU A 2 -17.93 -0.23 -21.00
CA LEU A 2 -18.19 0.45 -19.73
C LEU A 2 -19.28 -0.27 -18.90
N ALA A 3 -20.46 -0.46 -19.49
CA ALA A 3 -21.55 -1.22 -18.87
C ALA A 3 -21.12 -2.65 -18.47
N LEU A 4 -20.34 -3.33 -19.31
CA LEU A 4 -19.83 -4.67 -18.99
C LEU A 4 -18.96 -4.66 -17.72
N ALA A 5 -18.05 -3.70 -17.58
CA ALA A 5 -17.21 -3.59 -16.39
C ALA A 5 -18.04 -3.31 -15.13
N HIS A 6 -19.04 -2.43 -15.25
CA HIS A 6 -19.97 -2.13 -14.18
C HIS A 6 -20.74 -3.37 -13.72
N GLU A 7 -21.38 -4.08 -14.66
CA GLU A 7 -22.18 -5.27 -14.34
C GLU A 7 -21.33 -6.40 -13.73
N ILE A 8 -20.13 -6.66 -14.26
CA ILE A 8 -19.24 -7.69 -13.69
C ILE A 8 -18.88 -7.36 -12.23
N LEU A 9 -18.66 -6.09 -11.90
CA LEU A 9 -18.31 -5.68 -10.53
C LEU A 9 -19.48 -5.74 -9.56
N ALA A 10 -20.71 -5.61 -10.06
CA ALA A 10 -21.94 -5.67 -9.29
C ALA A 10 -22.39 -7.11 -8.98
N VAL A 11 -21.91 -8.11 -9.73
CA VAL A 11 -22.24 -9.52 -9.49
C VAL A 11 -21.45 -10.07 -8.31
N GLU A 12 -22.15 -10.72 -7.38
CA GLU A 12 -21.53 -11.52 -6.34
C GLU A 12 -21.13 -12.89 -6.90
N PRO A 13 -19.83 -13.26 -6.90
CA PRO A 13 -19.38 -14.52 -7.45
C PRO A 13 -19.96 -15.71 -6.68
N ALA A 14 -20.33 -16.78 -7.39
CA ALA A 14 -20.75 -18.01 -6.74
C ALA A 14 -19.58 -18.68 -5.99
N SER A 15 -19.83 -19.08 -4.73
CA SER A 15 -18.88 -19.86 -3.94
C SER A 15 -18.50 -21.17 -4.64
N ASN A 16 -17.25 -21.63 -4.46
CA ASN A 16 -16.70 -22.86 -5.06
C ASN A 16 -16.60 -22.85 -6.61
N THR A 17 -16.52 -21.66 -7.22
CA THR A 17 -16.26 -21.50 -8.66
C THR A 17 -14.96 -20.72 -8.91
N THR A 18 -14.59 -20.52 -10.18
CA THR A 18 -13.48 -19.63 -10.59
C THR A 18 -13.91 -18.18 -10.78
N GLU A 19 -15.19 -17.86 -10.56
CA GLU A 19 -15.74 -16.50 -10.71
C GLU A 19 -15.07 -15.47 -9.79
N PRO A 20 -14.74 -15.77 -8.51
CA PRO A 20 -14.05 -14.82 -7.64
C PRO A 20 -12.72 -14.31 -8.21
N ALA A 21 -12.01 -15.15 -8.97
CA ALA A 21 -10.75 -14.78 -9.62
C ALA A 21 -10.97 -14.15 -11.01
N THR A 22 -11.91 -14.68 -11.80
CA THR A 22 -12.08 -14.28 -13.21
C THR A 22 -12.88 -12.98 -13.37
N PHE A 23 -13.87 -12.71 -12.52
CA PHE A 23 -14.71 -11.51 -12.63
C PHE A 23 -13.89 -10.23 -12.45
N PRO A 24 -13.08 -10.05 -11.40
CA PRO A 24 -12.23 -8.86 -11.27
C PRO A 24 -11.27 -8.66 -12.45
N MET A 25 -10.73 -9.75 -13.00
CA MET A 25 -9.86 -9.71 -14.18
C MET A 25 -10.61 -9.24 -15.44
N ASN A 26 -11.81 -9.77 -15.67
CA ASN A 26 -12.66 -9.38 -16.79
C ASN A 26 -13.15 -7.94 -16.65
N ALA A 27 -13.52 -7.52 -15.43
CA ALA A 27 -13.89 -6.13 -15.13
C ALA A 27 -12.75 -5.16 -15.41
N THR A 28 -11.53 -5.47 -14.95
CA THR A 28 -10.32 -4.67 -15.24
C THR A 28 -10.15 -4.50 -16.75
N SER A 29 -10.23 -5.61 -17.50
CA SER A 29 -10.02 -5.62 -18.95
C SER A 29 -11.12 -4.83 -19.68
N ALA A 30 -12.38 -4.99 -19.26
CA ALA A 30 -13.51 -4.27 -19.81
C ALA A 30 -13.44 -2.76 -19.52
N ALA A 31 -13.05 -2.37 -18.30
CA ALA A 31 -12.89 -0.97 -17.90
C ALA A 31 -11.75 -0.29 -18.67
N PHE A 32 -10.61 -0.97 -18.83
CA PHE A 32 -9.49 -0.45 -19.63
C PHE A 32 -9.87 -0.28 -21.11
N ASN A 33 -10.56 -1.25 -21.71
CA ASN A 33 -11.07 -1.14 -23.06
C ASN A 33 -12.12 -0.02 -23.20
N ALA A 34 -12.96 0.18 -22.18
CA ALA A 34 -13.90 1.29 -22.14
C ALA A 34 -13.17 2.64 -22.16
N TYR A 35 -12.17 2.83 -21.29
CA TYR A 35 -11.37 4.06 -21.20
C TYR A 35 -10.71 4.44 -22.54
N LYS A 36 -10.26 3.45 -23.32
CA LYS A 36 -9.70 3.66 -24.66
C LYS A 36 -10.71 4.14 -25.70
N LEU A 37 -12.00 3.80 -25.55
CA LEU A 37 -13.04 4.05 -26.56
C LEU A 37 -13.91 5.26 -26.22
N VAL A 38 -14.18 5.50 -24.94
CA VAL A 38 -14.96 6.66 -24.50
C VAL A 38 -14.16 7.96 -24.62
N ARG A 39 -14.86 9.09 -24.70
CA ARG A 39 -14.26 10.39 -25.08
C ARG A 39 -14.51 11.52 -24.10
N THR A 40 -15.61 11.49 -23.35
CA THR A 40 -15.94 12.59 -22.43
C THR A 40 -15.21 12.42 -21.10
N ALA A 41 -14.88 13.53 -20.43
CA ALA A 41 -14.23 13.48 -19.10
C ALA A 41 -15.02 12.61 -18.11
N LYS A 42 -16.36 12.74 -18.09
CA LYS A 42 -17.26 11.94 -17.24
C LYS A 42 -17.13 10.44 -17.49
N THR A 43 -17.25 9.99 -18.74
CA THR A 43 -17.20 8.55 -19.07
C THR A 43 -15.80 7.97 -18.91
N ARG A 44 -14.75 8.78 -19.10
CA ARG A 44 -13.37 8.40 -18.82
C ARG A 44 -13.11 8.26 -17.32
N ALA A 45 -13.60 9.19 -16.51
CA ALA A 45 -13.51 9.12 -15.05
C ALA A 45 -14.23 7.87 -14.52
N GLU A 46 -15.43 7.58 -15.01
CA GLU A 46 -16.19 6.37 -14.66
C GLU A 46 -15.43 5.09 -15.03
N ALA A 47 -14.88 5.02 -16.25
CA ALA A 47 -14.06 3.88 -16.67
C ALA A 47 -12.82 3.68 -15.77
N LEU A 48 -12.18 4.76 -15.32
CA LEU A 48 -11.04 4.71 -14.40
C LEU A 48 -11.44 4.27 -12.99
N ALA A 49 -12.60 4.70 -12.48
CA ALA A 49 -13.12 4.25 -11.18
C ALA A 49 -13.46 2.75 -11.22
N LEU A 50 -14.09 2.26 -12.28
CA LEU A 50 -14.33 0.83 -12.46
C LEU A 50 -13.03 0.03 -12.62
N LEU A 51 -12.04 0.60 -13.31
CA LEU A 51 -10.72 0.00 -13.41
C LEU A 51 -10.07 -0.12 -12.03
N ALA A 52 -10.14 0.94 -11.22
CA ALA A 52 -9.61 0.95 -9.86
C ALA A 52 -10.28 -0.11 -8.97
N ALA A 53 -11.62 -0.17 -8.95
CA ALA A 53 -12.36 -1.18 -8.19
C ALA A 53 -12.00 -2.62 -8.63
N GLY A 54 -11.86 -2.85 -9.94
CA GLY A 54 -11.41 -4.14 -10.47
C GLY A 54 -9.98 -4.50 -10.07
N LEU A 55 -9.08 -3.52 -9.97
CA LEU A 55 -7.70 -3.71 -9.52
C LEU A 55 -7.62 -3.97 -8.00
N ASP A 56 -8.45 -3.31 -7.18
CA ASP A 56 -8.53 -3.56 -5.73
C ASP A 56 -8.95 -5.00 -5.46
N LYS A 57 -10.02 -5.48 -6.13
CA LYS A 57 -10.48 -6.88 -6.05
C LYS A 57 -9.44 -7.92 -6.54
N ARG A 58 -8.34 -7.49 -7.16
CA ARG A 58 -7.23 -8.34 -7.63
C ARG A 58 -5.97 -8.18 -6.77
N ASP A 59 -6.07 -7.47 -5.65
CA ASP A 59 -4.95 -7.09 -4.79
C ASP A 59 -3.85 -6.28 -5.49
N LEU A 60 -4.20 -5.62 -6.61
CA LEU A 60 -3.31 -4.72 -7.36
C LEU A 60 -3.50 -3.28 -6.85
N TYR A 61 -3.18 -3.09 -5.56
CA TYR A 61 -3.56 -1.88 -4.82
C TYR A 61 -2.92 -0.61 -5.35
N ARG A 62 -1.62 -0.64 -5.71
CA ARG A 62 -0.94 0.56 -6.21
C ARG A 62 -1.51 1.05 -7.55
N PRO A 63 -1.64 0.19 -8.58
CA PRO A 63 -2.37 0.56 -9.79
C PRO A 63 -3.82 1.00 -9.53
N SER A 64 -4.50 0.40 -8.54
CA SER A 64 -5.87 0.78 -8.17
C SER A 64 -5.93 2.22 -7.63
N LEU A 65 -5.07 2.57 -6.67
CA LEU A 65 -4.96 3.93 -6.12
C LEU A 65 -4.67 4.97 -7.21
N GLN A 66 -3.76 4.66 -8.13
CA GLN A 66 -3.44 5.53 -9.28
C GLN A 66 -4.64 5.70 -10.23
N ALA A 67 -5.41 4.64 -10.46
CA ALA A 67 -6.61 4.71 -11.30
C ALA A 67 -7.71 5.56 -10.64
N TYR A 68 -7.89 5.48 -9.32
CA TYR A 68 -8.78 6.38 -8.59
C TYR A 68 -8.32 7.84 -8.64
N GLU A 69 -7.02 8.11 -8.42
CA GLU A 69 -6.44 9.46 -8.54
C GLU A 69 -6.67 10.03 -9.94
N ALA A 70 -6.43 9.24 -10.98
CA ALA A 70 -6.68 9.63 -12.37
C ALA A 70 -8.17 9.88 -12.65
N SER A 71 -9.08 9.12 -12.04
CA SER A 71 -10.53 9.35 -12.14
C SER A 71 -10.91 10.70 -11.53
N LEU A 72 -10.46 10.95 -10.29
CA LEU A 72 -10.74 12.17 -9.53
C LEU A 72 -10.12 13.42 -10.17
N ALA A 73 -8.98 13.27 -10.85
CA ALA A 73 -8.36 14.34 -11.62
C ALA A 73 -9.20 14.77 -12.84
N LEU A 74 -10.03 13.87 -13.39
CA LEU A 74 -10.94 14.18 -14.49
C LEU A 74 -12.28 14.74 -14.00
N VAL A 75 -12.86 14.14 -12.96
CA VAL A 75 -14.15 14.53 -12.40
C VAL A 75 -14.15 14.30 -10.89
N SER A 76 -14.42 15.37 -10.13
CA SER A 76 -14.67 15.26 -8.69
C SER A 76 -15.94 14.45 -8.43
N SER A 77 -15.85 13.44 -7.57
CA SER A 77 -16.96 12.57 -7.21
C SER A 77 -16.82 12.13 -5.76
N PRO A 78 -17.78 12.47 -4.87
CA PRO A 78 -17.74 12.06 -3.47
C PRO A 78 -17.68 10.54 -3.26
N ALA A 79 -18.35 9.75 -4.11
CA ALA A 79 -18.31 8.29 -4.03
C ALA A 79 -16.90 7.75 -4.31
N VAL A 80 -16.33 8.08 -5.48
CA VAL A 80 -14.94 7.74 -5.85
C VAL A 80 -13.92 8.24 -4.82
N GLN A 81 -14.13 9.42 -4.23
CA GLN A 81 -13.26 9.95 -3.18
C GLN A 81 -13.31 9.08 -1.92
N ALA A 82 -14.49 8.58 -1.54
CA ALA A 82 -14.65 7.67 -0.42
C ALA A 82 -13.96 6.32 -0.69
N ASP A 83 -14.14 5.75 -1.89
CA ASP A 83 -13.50 4.49 -2.29
C ASP A 83 -11.96 4.63 -2.32
N TYR A 84 -11.45 5.74 -2.84
CA TYR A 84 -10.02 6.05 -2.81
C TYR A 84 -9.48 6.17 -1.38
N ALA A 85 -10.18 6.91 -0.52
CA ALA A 85 -9.76 7.12 0.86
C ALA A 85 -9.76 5.81 1.67
N ASP A 86 -10.78 4.97 1.48
CA ASP A 86 -10.85 3.63 2.08
C ASP A 86 -9.69 2.75 1.62
N LEU A 87 -9.45 2.66 0.31
CA LEU A 87 -8.34 1.87 -0.22
C LEU A 87 -6.99 2.40 0.26
N LYS A 88 -6.80 3.71 0.30
CA LYS A 88 -5.56 4.33 0.76
C LYS A 88 -5.31 4.05 2.24
N ALA A 89 -6.35 4.08 3.07
CA ALA A 89 -6.24 3.73 4.49
C ALA A 89 -5.83 2.26 4.68
N ARG A 90 -6.39 1.35 3.88
CA ARG A 90 -6.08 -0.09 3.97
C ARG A 90 -4.74 -0.48 3.34
N LYS A 91 -4.39 0.14 2.20
CA LYS A 91 -3.39 -0.37 1.25
C LYS A 91 -2.45 0.69 0.67
N GLY A 92 -2.47 1.92 1.20
CA GLY A 92 -1.48 2.96 0.89
C GLY A 92 -0.07 2.60 1.37
N PHE A 93 0.80 3.59 1.49
CA PHE A 93 2.15 3.39 2.02
C PHE A 93 2.12 2.85 3.46
N ARG A 94 2.71 1.66 3.66
CA ARG A 94 2.61 0.89 4.90
C ARG A 94 3.77 -0.09 5.04
N VAL A 95 3.96 -0.60 6.26
CA VAL A 95 4.76 -1.81 6.50
C VAL A 95 3.99 -3.03 5.98
N VAL A 96 4.68 -3.90 5.24
CA VAL A 96 4.11 -5.12 4.64
C VAL A 96 4.63 -6.39 5.31
N GLU A 97 5.85 -6.35 5.85
CA GLU A 97 6.53 -7.49 6.45
C GLU A 97 7.64 -6.97 7.38
N HIS A 98 8.14 -7.84 8.26
CA HIS A 98 9.35 -7.59 9.02
C HIS A 98 10.21 -8.85 9.10
N THR A 99 11.50 -8.67 9.29
CA THR A 99 12.48 -9.75 9.46
C THR A 99 13.38 -9.46 10.65
N VAL A 100 13.87 -10.52 11.30
CA VAL A 100 14.86 -10.44 12.37
C VAL A 100 16.14 -11.11 11.88
N ASP A 101 17.23 -10.37 11.93
CA ASP A 101 18.58 -10.88 11.62
C ASP A 101 19.32 -10.97 12.96
N ALA A 102 19.22 -12.13 13.59
CA ALA A 102 19.78 -12.40 14.92
C ALA A 102 21.14 -13.08 14.86
N ASP A 103 21.59 -13.64 13.72
CA ASP A 103 22.83 -14.43 13.67
C ASP A 103 24.12 -13.57 13.68
N SER A 104 23.97 -12.25 13.55
CA SER A 104 25.11 -11.32 13.53
C SER A 104 25.52 -10.88 14.94
N SER A 105 26.75 -10.38 15.09
CA SER A 105 27.22 -9.81 16.36
C SER A 105 26.47 -8.53 16.78
N SER A 106 25.64 -7.97 15.89
CA SER A 106 24.77 -6.84 16.18
C SER A 106 23.40 -7.10 15.56
N PRO A 107 22.52 -7.84 16.26
CA PRO A 107 21.18 -8.13 15.78
C PRO A 107 20.43 -6.90 15.31
N ARG A 108 19.56 -7.10 14.31
CA ARG A 108 18.73 -6.04 13.75
C ARG A 108 17.33 -6.52 13.41
N ILE A 109 16.38 -5.59 13.50
CA ILE A 109 15.00 -5.77 13.05
C ILE A 109 14.82 -4.91 11.82
N CYS A 110 14.38 -5.51 10.72
CA CYS A 110 14.09 -4.80 9.48
C CYS A 110 12.60 -4.82 9.17
N ALA A 111 12.03 -3.66 8.85
CA ALA A 111 10.68 -3.54 8.34
C ALA A 111 10.71 -3.31 6.83
N GLN A 112 9.91 -4.10 6.11
CA GLN A 112 9.70 -4.00 4.67
C GLN A 112 8.45 -3.15 4.42
N PHE A 113 8.57 -2.16 3.52
CA PHE A 113 7.50 -1.23 3.17
C PHE A 113 6.95 -1.54 1.78
N SER A 114 5.73 -1.06 1.51
CA SER A 114 5.05 -1.25 0.23
C SER A 114 5.70 -0.48 -0.93
N GLU A 115 6.28 0.68 -0.65
CA GLU A 115 6.83 1.61 -1.64
C GLU A 115 8.30 1.93 -1.37
N GLU A 116 8.99 2.45 -2.40
CA GLU A 116 10.37 2.95 -2.24
C GLU A 116 10.43 4.11 -1.26
N LEU A 117 11.49 4.11 -0.46
CA LEU A 117 11.86 5.19 0.44
C LEU A 117 12.55 6.31 -0.34
N VAL A 118 12.46 7.53 0.20
CA VAL A 118 13.18 8.68 -0.35
C VAL A 118 14.67 8.43 -0.24
N LYS A 119 15.38 8.45 -1.38
CA LYS A 119 16.79 8.05 -1.45
C LYS A 119 17.75 9.01 -0.74
N THR A 120 17.42 10.29 -0.66
CA THR A 120 18.30 11.33 -0.10
C THR A 120 17.51 12.44 0.58
N GLY A 121 18.08 13.03 1.63
CA GLY A 121 17.54 14.22 2.27
C GLY A 121 16.48 13.96 3.35
N VAL A 122 16.23 12.69 3.69
CA VAL A 122 15.37 12.29 4.82
C VAL A 122 16.22 11.55 5.84
N ASP A 123 16.19 12.02 7.09
CA ASP A 123 16.74 11.29 8.23
C ASP A 123 15.64 10.38 8.81
N TYR A 124 15.67 9.10 8.42
CA TYR A 124 14.67 8.12 8.83
C TYR A 124 14.70 7.79 10.33
N ALA A 125 15.82 8.05 11.03
CA ALA A 125 15.91 7.83 12.47
C ALA A 125 14.91 8.68 13.26
N GLN A 126 14.50 9.83 12.72
CA GLN A 126 13.49 10.72 13.33
C GLN A 126 12.08 10.12 13.35
N PHE A 127 11.82 9.12 12.51
CA PHE A 127 10.52 8.46 12.38
C PHE A 127 10.47 7.11 13.08
N VAL A 128 11.56 6.69 13.73
CA VAL A 128 11.66 5.38 14.38
C VAL A 128 11.92 5.55 15.88
N THR A 129 11.35 4.68 16.70
CA THR A 129 11.76 4.50 18.09
C THR A 129 11.90 3.04 18.44
N VAL A 130 12.76 2.75 19.42
CA VAL A 130 12.92 1.44 20.04
C VAL A 130 12.60 1.62 21.52
N ASP A 131 11.60 0.90 22.03
CA ASP A 131 11.14 0.98 23.42
C ASP A 131 10.86 2.43 23.86
N ASN A 132 10.24 3.20 22.96
CA ASN A 132 9.95 4.64 23.10
C ASN A 132 11.18 5.57 23.19
N ALA A 133 12.40 5.06 22.98
CA ALA A 133 13.62 5.84 22.90
C ALA A 133 14.10 6.01 21.45
N ALA A 134 15.04 6.94 21.24
CA ALA A 134 15.69 7.09 19.95
C ALA A 134 16.50 5.81 19.60
N PRO A 135 16.42 5.32 18.35
CA PRO A 135 17.19 4.15 17.93
C PRO A 135 18.69 4.46 17.97
N LYS A 136 19.52 3.46 18.31
CA LYS A 136 20.98 3.60 18.29
C LYS A 136 21.50 3.81 16.87
N ALA A 137 20.95 3.06 15.92
CA ALA A 137 21.30 3.12 14.51
C ALA A 137 20.09 2.71 13.66
N VAL A 138 19.93 3.40 12.52
CA VAL A 138 18.89 3.12 11.52
C VAL A 138 19.53 3.14 10.14
N GLU A 139 19.34 2.07 9.38
CA GLU A 139 19.65 2.00 7.96
C GLU A 139 18.34 2.03 7.18
N ALA A 140 18.25 2.90 6.16
CA ALA A 140 17.11 2.96 5.26
C ALA A 140 17.60 2.78 3.82
N LYS A 141 17.07 1.77 3.13
CA LYS A 141 17.49 1.43 1.76
C LYS A 141 16.35 0.81 0.97
N ASP A 142 16.20 1.24 -0.29
CA ASP A 142 15.18 0.77 -1.21
C ASP A 142 13.77 0.85 -0.61
N LYS A 143 13.23 -0.27 -0.11
CA LYS A 143 11.91 -0.36 0.53
C LYS A 143 11.99 -0.84 1.98
N GLN A 144 13.16 -0.78 2.61
CA GLN A 144 13.42 -1.40 3.89
C GLN A 144 14.06 -0.40 4.86
N ILE A 145 13.65 -0.47 6.13
CA ILE A 145 14.32 0.21 7.24
C ILE A 145 14.74 -0.83 8.26
N CYS A 146 16.03 -0.88 8.56
CA CYS A 146 16.62 -1.74 9.57
C CYS A 146 17.03 -0.92 10.80
N VAL A 147 16.65 -1.41 11.97
CA VAL A 147 17.08 -0.90 13.28
C VAL A 147 18.19 -1.80 13.79
N GLU A 148 19.37 -1.23 13.99
CA GLU A 148 20.59 -1.97 14.35
C GLU A 148 21.01 -1.71 15.80
N GLY A 149 22.01 -2.45 16.28
CA GLY A 149 22.53 -2.29 17.64
C GLY A 149 21.64 -2.90 18.72
N LEU A 150 20.81 -3.87 18.35
CA LEU A 150 19.97 -4.63 19.27
C LEU A 150 20.80 -5.71 19.99
N GLU A 151 20.23 -6.24 21.06
CA GLU A 151 20.82 -7.28 21.89
C GLU A 151 20.02 -8.57 21.76
N HIS A 152 20.74 -9.69 21.84
CA HIS A 152 20.18 -11.03 21.88
C HIS A 152 19.38 -11.28 23.15
N GLY A 153 18.38 -12.17 23.05
CA GLY A 153 17.56 -12.57 24.19
C GLY A 153 16.64 -11.48 24.73
N GLN A 154 16.37 -10.43 23.95
CA GLN A 154 15.57 -9.27 24.35
C GLN A 154 14.31 -9.12 23.50
N HIS A 155 13.28 -8.52 24.09
CA HIS A 155 12.08 -8.10 23.38
C HIS A 155 12.13 -6.59 23.11
N TYR A 156 11.74 -6.19 21.90
CA TYR A 156 11.77 -4.81 21.45
C TYR A 156 10.42 -4.37 20.88
N ASP A 157 10.01 -3.15 21.23
CA ASP A 157 8.94 -2.42 20.55
C ASP A 157 9.55 -1.42 19.56
N VAL A 158 9.61 -1.80 18.27
CA VAL A 158 10.05 -0.92 17.19
C VAL A 158 8.84 -0.18 16.62
N THR A 159 8.79 1.13 16.80
CA THR A 159 7.69 1.96 16.30
C THR A 159 8.12 2.79 15.11
N PHE A 160 7.36 2.70 14.01
CA PHE A 160 7.42 3.60 12.86
C PHE A 160 6.31 4.64 12.98
N ARG A 161 6.68 5.91 13.08
CA ARG A 161 5.75 7.03 13.33
C ARG A 161 4.98 7.41 12.06
N ALA A 162 3.79 7.96 12.27
CA ALA A 162 3.07 8.65 11.20
C ALA A 162 3.94 9.78 10.60
N GLY A 163 3.79 10.01 9.30
CA GLY A 163 4.59 11.00 8.57
C GLY A 163 5.88 10.46 7.94
N LEU A 164 6.27 9.21 8.21
CA LEU A 164 7.41 8.56 7.54
C LEU A 164 7.19 8.59 6.01
N PRO A 165 8.08 9.19 5.21
CA PRO A 165 7.82 9.45 3.80
C PRO A 165 8.29 8.31 2.87
N ALA A 166 7.52 8.10 1.81
CA ALA A 166 7.90 7.32 0.63
C ALA A 166 8.35 8.23 -0.52
N ALA A 167 9.13 7.68 -1.46
CA ALA A 167 9.57 8.35 -2.68
C ALA A 167 8.42 8.85 -3.57
N ILE A 168 7.25 8.22 -3.48
CA ILE A 168 6.06 8.59 -4.23
C ILE A 168 5.28 9.77 -3.60
N GLY A 169 5.78 10.35 -2.50
CA GLY A 169 5.15 11.48 -1.80
C GLY A 169 4.03 11.09 -0.83
N GLU A 170 3.72 9.79 -0.67
CA GLU A 170 2.88 9.30 0.43
C GLU A 170 3.66 9.26 1.74
N THR A 171 2.94 9.32 2.86
CA THR A 171 3.48 9.10 4.20
C THR A 171 2.70 8.02 4.92
N ILE A 172 3.32 7.37 5.91
CA ILE A 172 2.60 6.47 6.80
C ILE A 172 1.50 7.27 7.51
N ALA A 173 0.26 6.81 7.37
CA ALA A 173 -0.91 7.51 7.89
C ALA A 173 -1.07 7.37 9.42
N ALA A 174 -0.70 6.21 9.97
CA ALA A 174 -0.83 5.90 11.39
C ALA A 174 0.41 5.16 11.90
N PRO A 175 0.83 5.35 13.16
CA PRO A 175 1.98 4.65 13.70
C PRO A 175 1.83 3.13 13.63
N VAL A 176 2.94 2.44 13.36
CA VAL A 176 3.02 0.97 13.34
C VAL A 176 4.01 0.55 14.41
N VAL A 177 3.59 -0.34 15.32
CA VAL A 177 4.45 -0.92 16.35
C VAL A 177 4.71 -2.39 16.00
N LEU A 178 5.98 -2.76 15.96
CA LEU A 178 6.42 -4.14 15.84
C LEU A 178 6.99 -4.59 17.19
N SER A 179 6.32 -5.53 17.84
CA SER A 179 6.75 -6.13 19.11
C SER A 179 7.42 -7.47 18.83
N ILE A 180 8.75 -7.51 18.89
CA ILE A 180 9.57 -8.60 18.36
C ILE A 180 10.58 -9.08 19.41
N TYR A 181 10.69 -10.40 19.56
CA TYR A 181 11.77 -11.03 20.34
C TYR A 181 12.97 -11.34 19.44
N VAL A 182 14.16 -10.92 19.87
CA VAL A 182 15.44 -11.27 19.24
C VAL A 182 15.99 -12.49 19.97
N GLN A 183 16.22 -13.57 19.23
CA GLN A 183 16.69 -14.83 19.78
C GLN A 183 18.13 -14.72 20.34
N ASP A 184 18.41 -15.53 21.34
CA ASP A 184 19.74 -15.72 21.96
C ASP A 184 20.72 -16.53 21.09
#